data_AF-A0CSI9-F1
#
_entry.id   AF-A0CSI9-F1
#
_cell.length_a   1.000
_cell.length_b   1.000
_cell.length_c   1.000
_cell.angle_alpha   90.00
_cell.angle_beta   90.00
_cell.angle_gamma   90.00
#
_symmetry.space_group_name_H-M   'P 1'
#
loop_
_entity.id
_entity.type
_entity.pdbx_description
1 polymer ?
#
loop_
_entity_poly.entity_id
_entity_poly.type
_entity_poly.pdbx_seq_one_letter_code
_entity_poly.pdbx_strand_id
1 'polypeptide(L)'
;MSSDNLLFFKEYEVILWNCDQDPPKQFKSKFEITCTNGEEIMYSFEGAILRVDKIYAGFKEPEVLTNLEQIKNLQWIGQYDQNNLKIGPWQVLWKYEQLTNVGGEYSKQGNKQGQWKEIIQNYWRQV
;
A
#
# COMPACT_ATOMS: atom_id res chain seq x y z
N MET A 1 -27.00 3.41 6.29
CA MET A 1 -26.08 2.93 5.24
C MET A 1 -26.10 1.42 5.33
N SER A 2 -26.52 0.73 4.27
CA SER A 2 -26.67 -0.73 4.28
C SER A 2 -25.30 -1.38 4.42
N SER A 3 -25.21 -2.37 5.30
CA SER A 3 -24.02 -3.12 5.67
C SER A 3 -23.53 -4.09 4.57
N ASP A 4 -24.18 -4.09 3.40
CA ASP A 4 -24.06 -5.17 2.41
C ASP A 4 -22.89 -5.00 1.42
N ASN A 5 -22.00 -4.03 1.64
CA ASN A 5 -20.90 -3.69 0.72
C ASN A 5 -19.49 -4.03 1.22
N LEU A 6 -19.35 -4.72 2.36
CA LEU A 6 -18.05 -5.04 2.96
C LEU A 6 -17.61 -6.47 2.58
N LEU A 7 -16.47 -6.62 1.90
CA LEU A 7 -15.83 -7.92 1.65
C LEU A 7 -15.05 -8.39 2.87
N PHE A 8 -14.19 -7.52 3.42
CA PHE A 8 -13.49 -7.79 4.66
C PHE A 8 -13.09 -6.52 5.39
N PHE A 9 -12.83 -6.68 6.68
CA PHE A 9 -12.26 -5.68 7.57
C PHE A 9 -11.13 -6.31 8.38
N LYS A 10 -9.99 -5.62 8.47
CA LYS A 10 -8.85 -6.03 9.30
C LYS A 10 -8.28 -4.81 10.04
N GLU A 11 -7.95 -5.01 11.31
CA GLU A 11 -7.21 -4.05 12.12
C GLU A 11 -5.75 -4.50 12.26
N TYR A 12 -4.85 -3.53 12.25
CA TYR A 12 -3.43 -3.76 12.46
C TYR A 12 -2.92 -2.82 13.55
N GLU A 13 -2.25 -3.39 14.56
CA GLU A 13 -1.57 -2.60 15.59
C GLU A 13 -0.27 -2.02 15.03
N VAL A 14 -0.06 -0.73 15.28
CA VAL A 14 1.16 -0.01 14.90
C VAL A 14 1.75 0.69 16.13
N ILE A 15 3.08 0.67 16.22
CA ILE A 15 3.82 1.44 17.22
C ILE A 15 4.24 2.76 16.57
N LEU A 16 3.80 3.87 17.15
CA LEU A 16 4.13 5.22 16.71
C LEU A 16 5.02 5.89 17.74
N TRP A 17 5.85 6.82 17.27
CA TRP A 17 6.69 7.66 18.11
C TRP A 17 6.11 9.08 18.13
N ASN A 18 5.85 9.59 19.33
CA ASN A 18 5.56 10.99 19.55
C ASN A 18 6.90 11.72 19.80
N CYS A 19 7.42 12.37 18.75
CA CYS A 19 8.67 13.11 18.79
C CYS A 19 8.51 14.53 19.38
N ASP A 20 7.29 14.98 19.66
CA ASP A 20 7.03 16.28 20.29
C ASP A 20 7.24 16.24 21.81
N GLN A 21 7.42 15.05 22.38
CA GLN A 21 7.76 14.85 23.79
C GLN A 21 9.27 14.69 23.96
N ASP A 22 9.81 15.23 25.07
CA ASP A 22 11.21 15.04 25.48
C ASP A 22 11.26 14.25 26.82
N PRO A 23 11.69 12.98 26.82
CA PRO A 23 12.13 12.19 25.67
C PRO A 23 10.96 11.73 24.77
N PRO A 24 11.21 11.37 23.50
CA PRO A 24 10.19 10.81 22.61
C PRO A 24 9.52 9.59 23.23
N LYS A 25 8.18 9.52 23.15
CA LYS A 25 7.42 8.39 23.70
C LYS A 25 6.79 7.55 22.62
N GLN A 26 6.79 6.24 22.84
CA GLN A 26 6.05 5.31 22.01
C GLN A 26 4.61 5.19 22.48
N PHE A 27 3.69 5.03 21.54
CA PHE A 27 2.32 4.62 21.83
C PHE A 27 1.85 3.63 20.77
N LYS A 28 0.90 2.78 21.18
CA LYS A 28 0.23 1.84 20.28
C LYS A 28 -1.00 2.53 19.71
N SER A 29 -1.20 2.38 18.42
CA SER A 29 -2.44 2.76 17.74
C SER A 29 -2.85 1.64 16.78
N LYS A 30 -3.99 1.82 16.12
CA LYS A 30 -4.49 0.88 15.12
C LYS A 30 -4.82 1.62 13.84
N PHE A 31 -4.53 0.98 12.71
CA PHE A 31 -5.11 1.39 11.44
C PHE A 31 -6.00 0.26 10.92
N GLU A 32 -6.96 0.66 10.12
CA GLU A 32 -8.02 -0.21 9.62
C GLU A 32 -7.87 -0.35 8.11
N ILE A 33 -8.09 -1.57 7.63
CA ILE A 33 -8.10 -1.90 6.21
C ILE A 33 -9.45 -2.49 5.89
N THR A 34 -10.18 -1.79 5.03
CA THR A 34 -11.52 -2.15 4.59
C THR A 34 -11.48 -2.47 3.11
N CYS A 35 -11.98 -3.64 2.73
CA CYS A 35 -12.20 -4.00 1.34
C CYS A 35 -13.69 -3.99 1.05
N THR A 36 -14.11 -3.30 0.00
CA THR A 36 -15.51 -3.18 -0.40
C THR A 36 -15.83 -4.06 -1.60
N ASN A 37 -17.11 -4.39 -1.78
CA ASN A 37 -17.62 -5.04 -3.00
C ASN A 37 -17.38 -4.20 -4.26
N GLY A 38 -17.10 -2.89 -4.11
CA GLY A 38 -16.75 -1.98 -5.20
C GLY A 38 -15.32 -2.13 -5.71
N GLU A 39 -14.63 -3.21 -5.32
CA GLU A 39 -13.23 -3.46 -5.69
C GLU A 39 -12.28 -2.36 -5.20
N GLU A 40 -12.50 -1.86 -3.98
CA GLU A 40 -11.64 -0.84 -3.37
C GLU A 40 -11.08 -1.32 -2.03
N ILE A 41 -9.80 -1.00 -1.79
CA ILE A 41 -9.15 -1.11 -0.48
C ILE A 41 -9.01 0.28 0.09
N MET A 42 -9.63 0.51 1.23
CA MET A 42 -9.51 1.73 2.00
C MET A 42 -8.65 1.49 3.23
N TYR A 43 -7.63 2.33 3.39
CA TYR A 43 -6.79 2.38 4.58
C TYR A 43 -7.20 3.60 5.38
N SER A 44 -7.55 3.41 6.66
CA SER A 44 -7.89 4.52 7.55
C SER A 44 -7.15 4.44 8.88
N PHE A 45 -6.91 5.59 9.49
CA PHE A 45 -6.21 5.74 10.75
C PHE A 45 -6.90 6.83 11.57
N GLU A 46 -7.35 6.48 12.78
CA GLU A 46 -8.07 7.40 13.67
C GLU A 46 -9.29 8.06 12.99
N GLY A 47 -10.00 7.29 12.16
CA GLY A 47 -11.17 7.76 11.40
C GLY A 47 -10.87 8.57 10.14
N ALA A 48 -9.60 8.93 9.88
CA ALA A 48 -9.17 9.60 8.67
C ALA A 48 -8.76 8.60 7.59
N ILE A 49 -9.26 8.78 6.36
CA ILE A 49 -8.84 7.98 5.21
C ILE A 49 -7.42 8.41 4.80
N LEU A 50 -6.49 7.46 4.82
CA LEU A 50 -5.11 7.67 4.40
C LEU A 50 -4.91 7.38 2.91
N ARG A 51 -5.58 6.35 2.41
CA ARG A 51 -5.40 5.87 1.03
C ARG A 51 -6.60 5.05 0.59
N VAL A 52 -6.93 5.15 -0.70
CA VAL A 52 -7.87 4.27 -1.38
C VAL A 52 -7.21 3.72 -2.63
N ASP A 53 -7.13 2.39 -2.74
CA ASP A 53 -6.63 1.70 -3.91
C ASP A 53 -7.78 0.96 -4.61
N LYS A 54 -7.77 0.96 -5.94
CA LYS A 54 -8.63 0.07 -6.72
C LYS A 54 -7.98 -1.31 -6.84
N ILE A 55 -8.74 -2.33 -6.51
CA ILE A 55 -8.49 -3.73 -6.82
C ILE A 55 -9.08 -3.98 -8.20
N TYR A 56 -8.43 -4.80 -9.01
CA TYR A 56 -9.02 -5.25 -10.26
C TYR A 56 -9.57 -6.67 -10.06
N ALA A 57 -10.74 -6.96 -10.62
CA ALA A 57 -11.34 -8.28 -10.58
C ALA A 57 -10.34 -9.41 -10.96
N GLY A 58 -10.28 -10.47 -10.15
CA GLY A 58 -9.51 -11.69 -10.46
C GLY A 58 -8.26 -11.95 -9.62
N PHE A 59 -7.86 -11.02 -8.73
CA PHE A 59 -6.80 -11.29 -7.76
C PHE A 59 -7.29 -12.18 -6.62
N LYS A 60 -6.51 -13.22 -6.30
CA LYS A 60 -6.84 -14.20 -5.25
C LYS A 60 -6.86 -13.56 -3.87
N GLU A 61 -5.96 -12.60 -3.62
CA GLU A 61 -5.92 -11.72 -2.45
C GLU A 61 -5.20 -10.41 -2.84
N PRO A 62 -5.69 -9.23 -2.44
CA PRO A 62 -4.96 -7.99 -2.71
C PRO A 62 -3.66 -7.92 -1.88
N GLU A 63 -2.65 -7.25 -2.45
CA GLU A 63 -1.44 -6.90 -1.70
C GLU A 63 -1.78 -5.81 -0.69
N VAL A 64 -1.71 -6.16 0.60
CA VAL A 64 -2.07 -5.28 1.71
C VAL A 64 -0.81 -4.67 2.30
N LEU A 65 -0.72 -3.34 2.30
CA LEU A 65 0.34 -2.63 2.99
C LEU A 65 0.08 -2.61 4.49
N THR A 66 1.10 -2.99 5.28
CA THR A 66 1.01 -3.02 6.74
C THR A 66 1.82 -1.92 7.42
N ASN A 67 2.59 -1.15 6.66
CA ASN A 67 3.42 -0.06 7.16
C ASN A 67 2.73 1.29 6.87
N LEU A 68 2.49 2.08 7.92
CA LEU A 68 1.76 3.35 7.82
C LEU A 68 2.43 4.36 6.88
N GLU A 69 3.77 4.40 6.86
CA GLU A 69 4.51 5.30 5.97
C GLU A 69 4.42 4.86 4.51
N GLN A 70 4.46 3.55 4.25
CA GLN A 70 4.21 3.03 2.91
C GLN A 70 2.76 3.33 2.48
N ILE A 71 1.77 3.11 3.35
CA ILE A 71 0.37 3.42 3.06
C ILE A 71 0.21 4.86 2.59
N LYS A 72 0.84 5.82 3.28
CA LYS A 72 0.72 7.26 2.97
C LYS A 72 1.49 7.68 1.72
N ASN A 73 2.72 7.17 1.56
CA ASN A 73 3.68 7.79 0.65
C ASN A 73 4.04 6.94 -0.57
N LEU A 74 3.77 5.63 -0.54
CA LEU A 74 4.19 4.69 -1.58
C LEU A 74 3.19 4.62 -2.72
N GLN A 75 3.63 4.84 -3.96
CA GLN A 75 2.80 4.62 -5.15
C GLN A 75 3.53 3.77 -6.17
N TRP A 76 2.84 2.77 -6.71
CA TRP A 76 3.34 1.94 -7.79
C TRP A 76 2.75 2.43 -9.12
N ILE A 77 3.61 2.75 -10.08
CA ILE A 77 3.22 3.24 -11.40
C ILE A 77 3.68 2.24 -12.44
N GLY A 78 2.76 1.83 -13.30
CA GLY A 78 3.05 0.92 -14.40
C GLY A 78 1.83 0.77 -15.31
N GLN A 79 1.91 -0.22 -16.18
CA GLN A 79 0.86 -0.50 -17.15
C GLN A 79 0.11 -1.77 -16.79
N TYR A 80 -1.18 -1.75 -17.12
CA TYR A 80 -2.04 -2.92 -17.09
C TYR A 80 -2.39 -3.31 -18.53
N ASP A 81 -2.55 -4.61 -18.78
CA ASP A 81 -3.09 -5.10 -20.03
C ASP A 81 -4.63 -5.04 -20.06
N GLN A 82 -5.23 -5.49 -21.16
CA GLN A 82 -6.69 -5.54 -21.34
C GLN A 82 -7.41 -6.50 -20.36
N ASN A 83 -6.68 -7.36 -19.65
CA ASN A 83 -7.19 -8.29 -18.64
C ASN A 83 -6.88 -7.80 -17.21
N ASN A 84 -6.45 -6.54 -17.04
CA ASN A 84 -6.00 -5.97 -15.77
C ASN A 84 -4.80 -6.69 -15.13
N LEU A 85 -3.95 -7.34 -15.93
CA LEU A 85 -2.68 -7.87 -15.47
C LEU A 85 -1.60 -6.78 -15.53
N LYS A 86 -0.80 -6.68 -14.47
CA LYS A 86 0.39 -5.82 -14.47
C LYS A 86 1.35 -6.30 -15.56
N ILE A 87 1.83 -5.41 -16.42
CA ILE A 87 2.77 -5.73 -17.50
C ILE A 87 3.87 -4.67 -17.61
N GLY A 88 5.01 -5.06 -18.18
CA GLY A 88 6.09 -4.15 -18.52
C GLY A 88 6.78 -3.55 -17.28
N PRO A 89 7.46 -2.40 -17.42
CA PRO A 89 8.20 -1.79 -16.33
C PRO A 89 7.28 -1.14 -15.31
N TRP A 90 7.61 -1.31 -14.03
CA TRP A 90 6.93 -0.74 -12.89
C TRP A 90 7.92 0.05 -12.04
N GLN A 91 7.53 1.29 -11.76
CA GLN A 91 8.31 2.26 -11.02
C GLN A 91 7.60 2.58 -9.70
N VAL A 92 8.37 3.12 -8.77
CA VAL A 92 7.87 3.50 -7.46
C VAL A 92 8.05 4.99 -7.25
N LEU A 93 6.98 5.65 -6.82
CA LEU A 93 7.06 6.99 -6.24
C LEU A 93 7.01 6.90 -4.71
N TRP A 94 7.82 7.72 -4.06
CA TRP A 94 7.76 7.98 -2.64
C TRP A 94 7.54 9.48 -2.42
N LYS A 95 6.44 9.86 -1.78
CA LYS A 95 6.05 11.29 -1.64
C LYS A 95 6.03 12.02 -2.99
N TYR A 96 5.52 11.36 -4.03
CA TYR A 96 5.47 11.85 -5.41
C TYR A 96 6.83 11.99 -6.13
N GLU A 97 7.93 11.59 -5.50
CA GLU A 97 9.26 11.55 -6.12
C GLU A 97 9.60 10.15 -6.60
N GLN A 98 10.13 10.04 -7.82
CA GLN A 98 10.48 8.74 -8.40
C GLN A 98 11.76 8.18 -7.75
N LEU A 99 11.66 6.95 -7.24
CA LEU A 99 12.82 6.21 -6.75
C LEU A 99 13.56 5.54 -7.91
N THR A 100 14.83 5.89 -8.11
CA THR A 100 15.63 5.45 -9.27
C THR A 100 16.10 4.00 -9.20
N ASN A 101 16.08 3.38 -8.02
CA ASN A 101 16.62 2.04 -7.77
C ASN A 101 15.60 1.07 -7.17
N VAL A 102 14.31 1.33 -7.37
CA VAL A 102 13.20 0.53 -6.85
C VAL A 102 12.24 0.21 -8.00
N GLY A 103 11.66 -0.98 -7.98
CA GLY A 103 10.73 -1.44 -9.00
C GLY A 103 11.24 -2.68 -9.73
N GLY A 104 10.66 -2.95 -10.89
CA GLY A 104 11.01 -4.11 -11.69
C GLY A 104 10.10 -4.22 -12.91
N GLU A 105 10.01 -5.41 -13.48
CA GLU A 105 9.20 -5.66 -14.67
C GLU A 105 8.22 -6.80 -14.41
N TYR A 106 7.01 -6.70 -14.95
CA TYR A 106 6.08 -7.83 -15.02
C TYR A 106 6.06 -8.43 -16.42
N SER A 107 6.02 -9.77 -16.48
CA SER A 107 5.82 -10.52 -17.71
C SER A 107 4.40 -10.32 -18.26
N LYS A 108 4.16 -10.74 -19.50
CA LYS A 108 2.81 -10.73 -20.11
C LYS A 108 1.78 -11.61 -19.38
N GLN A 109 2.24 -12.48 -18.48
CA GLN A 109 1.39 -13.33 -17.64
C GLN A 109 1.18 -12.75 -16.24
N GLY A 110 1.62 -11.51 -15.97
CA GLY A 110 1.47 -10.86 -14.67
C GLY A 110 2.46 -11.32 -13.60
N ASN A 111 3.53 -12.03 -13.98
CA ASN A 111 4.56 -12.49 -13.03
C ASN A 111 5.69 -11.47 -12.93
N LYS A 112 6.20 -11.20 -11.72
CA LYS A 112 7.44 -10.41 -11.55
C LYS A 112 8.59 -11.11 -12.29
N GLN A 113 9.35 -10.37 -13.11
CA GLN A 113 10.50 -10.88 -13.85
C GLN A 113 11.72 -9.93 -13.72
N GLY A 114 12.91 -10.50 -13.87
CA GLY A 114 14.16 -9.75 -13.75
C GLY A 114 14.51 -9.36 -12.32
N GLN A 115 15.22 -8.24 -12.15
CA GLN A 115 15.56 -7.69 -10.84
C GLN A 115 14.38 -6.87 -10.31
N TRP A 116 13.66 -7.44 -9.35
CA TRP A 116 12.63 -6.72 -8.60
C TRP A 116 13.22 -6.19 -7.30
N LYS A 117 13.29 -4.87 -7.15
CA LYS A 117 13.80 -4.21 -5.95
C LYS A 117 12.64 -3.66 -5.13
N GLU A 118 12.50 -4.17 -3.91
CA GLU A 118 11.44 -3.77 -2.98
C GLU A 118 11.95 -2.73 -1.98
N ILE A 119 11.00 -1.95 -1.44
CA ILE A 119 11.28 -0.98 -0.38
C ILE A 119 11.24 -1.71 0.95
N ILE A 120 12.33 -1.60 1.72
CA ILE A 120 12.39 -2.17 3.06
C ILE A 120 11.44 -1.44 4.02
N GLN A 121 10.91 -2.18 4.98
CA GLN A 121 10.19 -1.63 6.12
C GLN A 121 11.16 -0.65 6.83
N ASN A 122 10.85 0.65 6.81
CA ASN A 122 11.68 1.78 7.29
C ASN A 122 12.56 2.53 6.27
N TYR A 123 12.26 2.48 4.98
CA TYR A 123 12.92 3.35 3.98
C TYR A 123 12.94 4.84 4.35
N TRP A 124 11.89 5.33 5.01
CA TRP A 124 11.80 6.72 5.50
C TRP A 124 12.94 7.15 6.44
N ARG A 125 13.71 6.21 7.03
CA ARG A 125 14.88 6.54 7.86
C ARG A 125 16.14 6.85 7.05
N GLN A 126 16.14 6.53 5.76
CA GLN A 126 17.31 6.65 4.88
C GLN A 126 17.21 7.84 3.91
N VAL A 127 16.06 8.53 3.91
CA VAL A 127 15.78 9.75 3.12
C VAL A 127 15.76 10.93 4.06
#